data_AF-A0A9E5FG53-F1
#
_entry.id   AF-A0A9E5FG53-F1
#
_cell.length_a   1.000
_cell.length_b   1.000
_cell.length_c   1.000
_cell.angle_alpha   90.00
_cell.angle_beta   90.00
_cell.angle_gamma   90.00
#
_symmetry.space_group_name_H-M   'P 1'
#
loop_
_entity.id
_entity.type
_entity.pdbx_description
1 polymer ?
#
loop_
_entity_poly.entity_id
_entity_poly.type
_entity_poly.pdbx_seq_one_letter_code
_entity_poly.pdbx_strand_id
1 'polypeptide(L)'
;MIVNAVSFSDPVSILSIGKSGTITVNGTITGTDNATVNLSASPNTIFLNSDIVTAGQAITLDNGLGGDTAIVLGANVSLDTTSSNAFPAGANVTLRGPVDSDSTARSLNLNGGASGSVLVTNTIGGTNGLSSLTINGSNVDLANIGDVDTLGVTGGTTVNATGVTFNGTTYKTDGFQSYTATNLNAAATSGTTAFSTTGDNLSFFTTNQLTLNGA
;
A
#
# COMPACT_ATOMS: atom_id res chain seq x y z
N MET A 1 -3.63 -20.82 4.84
CA MET A 1 -4.69 -21.02 3.83
C MET A 1 -4.17 -20.53 2.49
N ILE A 2 -4.44 -21.24 1.40
CA ILE A 2 -4.06 -20.82 0.04
C ILE A 2 -5.33 -20.42 -0.71
N VAL A 3 -5.32 -19.25 -1.34
CA VAL A 3 -6.37 -18.75 -2.22
C VAL A 3 -5.82 -18.75 -3.64
N ASN A 4 -6.38 -19.58 -4.51
CA ASN A 4 -6.08 -19.55 -5.93
C ASN A 4 -6.94 -18.50 -6.63
N ALA A 5 -6.81 -18.39 -7.96
CA ALA A 5 -7.65 -17.48 -8.74
C ALA A 5 -9.14 -17.74 -8.47
N VAL A 6 -9.88 -16.69 -8.15
CA VAL A 6 -11.29 -16.77 -7.75
C VAL A 6 -11.99 -15.45 -8.01
N SER A 7 -13.28 -15.51 -8.35
CA SER A 7 -14.13 -14.33 -8.50
C SER A 7 -15.27 -14.36 -7.50
N PHE A 8 -15.61 -13.19 -6.94
CA PHE A 8 -16.74 -12.98 -6.05
C PHE A 8 -17.64 -11.89 -6.63
N SER A 9 -18.95 -12.03 -6.44
CA SER A 9 -19.93 -10.98 -6.78
C SER A 9 -20.53 -10.33 -5.54
N ASP A 10 -20.38 -10.96 -4.37
CA ASP A 10 -20.77 -10.43 -3.07
C ASP A 10 -19.52 -10.13 -2.21
N PRO A 11 -19.66 -9.31 -1.16
CA PRO A 11 -18.59 -9.06 -0.19
C PRO A 11 -18.01 -10.36 0.37
N VAL A 12 -16.69 -10.46 0.37
CA VAL A 12 -15.98 -11.62 0.93
C VAL A 12 -15.03 -11.19 2.04
N SER A 13 -15.04 -11.96 3.12
CA SER A 13 -13.98 -11.95 4.13
C SER A 13 -13.32 -13.31 4.17
N ILE A 14 -12.02 -13.33 3.93
CA ILE A 14 -11.18 -14.52 3.95
C ILE A 14 -10.36 -14.47 5.22
N LEU A 15 -10.65 -15.36 6.17
CA LEU A 15 -10.07 -15.33 7.50
C LEU A 15 -9.13 -16.52 7.73
N SER A 16 -7.91 -16.24 8.19
CA SER A 16 -7.03 -17.24 8.79
C SER A 16 -6.56 -16.73 10.14
N ILE A 17 -7.34 -17.00 11.17
CA ILE A 17 -7.12 -16.53 12.54
C ILE A 17 -6.76 -17.70 13.47
N GLY A 18 -5.77 -17.50 14.35
CA GLY A 18 -5.28 -18.52 15.29
C GLY A 18 -3.76 -18.69 15.19
N LYS A 19 -3.13 -19.52 16.05
CA LYS A 19 -1.65 -19.59 16.22
C LYS A 19 -0.80 -19.68 14.93
N SER A 20 -1.36 -20.18 13.81
CA SER A 20 -0.70 -20.28 12.51
C SER A 20 -1.47 -19.56 11.38
N GLY A 21 -2.22 -18.52 11.74
CA GLY A 21 -3.08 -17.79 10.80
C GLY A 21 -2.26 -17.09 9.71
N THR A 22 -2.33 -17.64 8.51
CA THR A 22 -1.62 -17.17 7.31
C THR A 22 -2.53 -17.32 6.10
N ILE A 23 -2.53 -16.31 5.24
CA ILE A 23 -3.20 -16.36 3.94
C ILE A 23 -2.12 -16.25 2.85
N THR A 24 -2.18 -17.12 1.86
CA THR A 24 -1.32 -17.04 0.66
C THR A 24 -2.23 -16.88 -0.55
N VAL A 25 -2.19 -15.71 -1.20
CA VAL A 25 -2.89 -15.43 -2.45
C VAL A 25 -1.99 -15.86 -3.60
N ASN A 26 -2.34 -16.96 -4.26
CA ASN A 26 -1.54 -17.60 -5.31
C ASN A 26 -2.15 -17.48 -6.71
N GLY A 27 -3.31 -16.83 -6.82
CA GLY A 27 -3.90 -16.40 -8.07
C GLY A 27 -4.81 -15.20 -7.83
N THR A 28 -5.13 -14.46 -8.89
CA THR A 28 -5.84 -13.18 -8.76
C THR A 28 -7.21 -13.36 -8.12
N ILE A 29 -7.47 -12.57 -7.08
CA ILE A 29 -8.81 -12.44 -6.50
C ILE A 29 -9.53 -11.32 -7.24
N THR A 30 -10.72 -11.61 -7.77
CA THR A 30 -11.53 -10.63 -8.51
C THR A 30 -12.86 -10.37 -7.81
N GLY A 31 -13.10 -9.13 -7.37
CA GLY A 31 -14.42 -8.67 -6.92
C GLY A 31 -15.20 -8.01 -8.05
N THR A 32 -16.43 -8.46 -8.26
CA THR A 32 -17.40 -7.91 -9.21
C THR A 32 -18.63 -7.41 -8.48
N ASP A 33 -19.47 -6.61 -9.14
CA ASP A 33 -20.66 -6.00 -8.53
C ASP A 33 -20.33 -5.29 -7.21
N ASN A 34 -20.90 -5.72 -6.07
CA ASN A 34 -20.69 -5.07 -4.78
C ASN A 34 -19.59 -5.76 -3.93
N ALA A 35 -18.81 -6.69 -4.50
CA ALA A 35 -17.80 -7.47 -3.79
C ALA A 35 -16.63 -6.62 -3.27
N THR A 36 -16.67 -6.31 -1.97
CA THR A 36 -15.47 -5.93 -1.21
C THR A 36 -14.63 -7.17 -0.91
N VAL A 37 -13.32 -7.00 -0.78
CA VAL A 37 -12.38 -8.08 -0.45
C VAL A 37 -11.64 -7.74 0.83
N ASN A 38 -11.92 -8.49 1.89
CA ASN A 38 -11.20 -8.41 3.16
C ASN A 38 -10.37 -9.67 3.36
N LEU A 39 -9.05 -9.51 3.52
CA LEU A 39 -8.15 -10.60 3.91
C LEU A 39 -7.68 -10.35 5.34
N SER A 40 -7.97 -11.29 6.24
CA SER A 40 -7.67 -11.16 7.65
C SER A 40 -6.83 -12.33 8.13
N ALA A 41 -5.54 -12.07 8.40
CA ALA A 41 -4.62 -13.08 8.91
C ALA A 41 -4.04 -12.65 10.27
N SER A 42 -4.12 -13.52 11.27
CA SER A 42 -3.58 -13.24 12.60
C SER A 42 -3.10 -14.52 13.28
N PRO A 43 -1.90 -14.56 13.91
CA PRO A 43 -1.00 -13.42 14.16
C PRO A 43 0.10 -13.22 13.11
N ASN A 44 0.10 -14.00 12.01
CA ASN A 44 1.29 -14.09 11.16
C ASN A 44 1.24 -13.14 9.96
N THR A 45 0.79 -13.62 8.79
CA THR A 45 1.16 -12.99 7.52
C THR A 45 0.13 -13.23 6.42
N ILE A 46 -0.05 -12.21 5.57
CA ILE A 46 -0.68 -12.32 4.26
C ILE A 46 0.44 -12.31 3.21
N PHE A 47 0.61 -13.41 2.50
CA PHE A 47 1.50 -13.50 1.34
C PHE A 47 0.72 -13.20 0.06
N LEU A 48 1.13 -12.18 -0.67
CA LEU A 48 0.57 -11.80 -1.96
C LEU A 48 1.50 -12.25 -3.08
N ASN A 49 1.15 -13.33 -3.77
CA ASN A 49 1.84 -13.80 -4.98
C ASN A 49 1.07 -13.44 -6.26
N SER A 50 -0.05 -12.73 -6.12
CA SER A 50 -0.93 -12.31 -7.22
C SER A 50 -1.75 -11.10 -6.80
N ASP A 51 -2.36 -10.47 -7.80
CA ASP A 51 -3.17 -9.26 -7.65
C ASP A 51 -4.49 -9.48 -6.91
N ILE A 52 -5.07 -8.38 -6.44
CA ILE A 52 -6.48 -8.30 -6.04
C ILE A 52 -7.10 -7.15 -6.84
N VAL A 53 -8.15 -7.45 -7.58
CA VAL A 53 -8.83 -6.49 -8.45
C VAL A 53 -10.30 -6.45 -8.08
N THR A 54 -10.86 -5.27 -7.84
CA THR A 54 -12.28 -5.09 -7.56
C THR A 54 -12.90 -4.03 -8.49
N ALA A 55 -14.19 -4.15 -8.74
CA ALA A 55 -14.97 -3.24 -9.58
C ALA A 55 -15.56 -2.08 -8.77
N GLY A 56 -14.71 -1.14 -8.32
CA GLY A 56 -15.16 0.03 -7.54
C GLY A 56 -15.43 -0.25 -6.07
N GLN A 57 -14.94 -1.38 -5.54
CA GLN A 57 -15.21 -1.85 -4.18
C GLN A 57 -13.93 -1.95 -3.35
N ALA A 58 -14.03 -1.80 -2.02
CA ALA A 58 -12.86 -1.70 -1.16
C ALA A 58 -12.05 -3.00 -1.05
N ILE A 59 -10.74 -2.85 -0.84
CA ILE A 59 -9.79 -3.93 -0.50
C ILE A 59 -9.18 -3.63 0.87
N THR A 60 -9.26 -4.57 1.81
CA THR A 60 -8.68 -4.44 3.16
C THR A 60 -7.83 -5.65 3.51
N LEU A 61 -6.60 -5.41 3.96
CA LEU A 61 -5.69 -6.42 4.50
C LEU A 61 -5.37 -6.08 5.95
N ASP A 62 -5.76 -6.93 6.90
CA ASP A 62 -5.63 -6.69 8.33
C ASP A 62 -5.52 -7.98 9.16
N ASN A 63 -5.63 -7.85 10.49
CA ASN A 63 -5.64 -9.00 11.41
C ASN A 63 -7.06 -9.52 11.77
N GLY A 64 -8.12 -9.00 11.14
CA GLY A 64 -9.52 -9.32 11.41
C GLY A 64 -10.16 -8.54 12.57
N LEU A 65 -9.38 -7.74 13.29
CA LEU A 65 -9.83 -6.87 14.38
C LEU A 65 -9.49 -5.39 14.09
N GLY A 66 -9.20 -5.05 12.82
CA GLY A 66 -8.76 -3.72 12.44
C GLY A 66 -7.35 -3.35 12.91
N GLY A 67 -6.54 -4.33 13.32
CA GLY A 67 -5.13 -4.16 13.67
C GLY A 67 -4.18 -4.69 12.60
N ASP A 68 -2.89 -4.61 12.90
CA ASP A 68 -1.81 -4.91 11.95
C ASP A 68 -1.59 -6.42 11.75
N THR A 69 -1.27 -6.79 10.51
CA THR A 69 -0.74 -8.10 10.10
C THR A 69 0.43 -7.89 9.14
N ALA A 70 1.42 -8.78 9.14
CA ALA A 70 2.51 -8.65 8.17
C ALA A 70 2.00 -8.94 6.74
N ILE A 71 2.46 -8.17 5.76
CA ILE A 71 2.12 -8.36 4.35
C ILE A 71 3.43 -8.58 3.59
N VAL A 72 3.53 -9.71 2.88
CA VAL A 72 4.74 -10.08 2.15
C VAL A 72 4.41 -10.29 0.68
N LEU A 73 5.15 -9.60 -0.20
CA LEU A 73 5.01 -9.72 -1.65
C LEU A 73 5.91 -10.85 -2.16
N GLY A 74 5.31 -11.94 -2.63
CA GLY A 74 6.01 -13.03 -3.32
C GLY A 74 6.07 -12.86 -4.84
N ALA A 75 5.39 -11.84 -5.36
CA ALA A 75 5.42 -11.44 -6.77
C ALA A 75 5.26 -9.92 -6.88
N ASN A 76 5.32 -9.39 -8.10
CA ASN A 76 4.83 -8.05 -8.39
C ASN A 76 3.30 -8.05 -8.19
N VAL A 77 2.79 -7.10 -7.42
CA VAL A 77 1.39 -7.09 -6.99
C VAL A 77 0.73 -5.75 -7.26
N SER A 78 -0.49 -5.81 -7.76
CA SER A 78 -1.42 -4.69 -7.87
C SER A 78 -2.67 -4.95 -7.03
N LEU A 79 -3.00 -4.00 -6.17
CA LEU A 79 -4.30 -3.92 -5.50
C LEU A 79 -5.10 -2.79 -6.18
N ASP A 80 -6.04 -3.17 -7.04
CA ASP A 80 -6.70 -2.25 -7.94
C ASP A 80 -8.22 -2.26 -7.76
N THR A 81 -8.75 -1.15 -7.24
CA THR A 81 -10.20 -0.97 -7.07
C THR A 81 -10.89 -0.35 -8.29
N THR A 82 -10.12 -0.02 -9.33
CA THR A 82 -10.66 0.62 -10.54
C THR A 82 -10.91 -0.38 -11.67
N SER A 83 -10.49 -1.64 -11.50
CA SER A 83 -10.52 -2.68 -12.53
C SER A 83 -9.97 -2.18 -13.87
N SER A 84 -8.69 -1.82 -13.88
CA SER A 84 -8.01 -1.22 -15.05
C SER A 84 -8.74 0.03 -15.58
N ASN A 85 -9.15 0.91 -14.66
CA ASN A 85 -9.84 2.16 -14.94
C ASN A 85 -11.26 2.03 -15.54
N ALA A 86 -11.88 0.84 -15.51
CA ALA A 86 -13.31 0.69 -15.82
C ALA A 86 -14.22 1.36 -14.78
N PHE A 87 -13.75 1.47 -13.54
CA PHE A 87 -14.40 2.13 -12.40
C PHE A 87 -13.48 3.25 -11.88
N PRO A 88 -13.37 4.39 -12.58
CA PRO A 88 -12.34 5.40 -12.31
C PRO A 88 -12.46 6.06 -10.93
N ALA A 89 -13.65 6.07 -10.33
CA ALA A 89 -13.82 6.52 -8.94
C ALA A 89 -13.08 5.62 -7.95
N GLY A 90 -13.02 4.31 -8.22
CA GLY A 90 -12.43 3.32 -7.33
C GLY A 90 -13.05 3.30 -5.93
N ALA A 91 -12.32 2.71 -4.99
CA ALA A 91 -12.68 2.62 -3.58
C ALA A 91 -11.42 2.51 -2.72
N ASN A 92 -11.61 2.42 -1.40
CA ASN A 92 -10.48 2.43 -0.48
C ASN A 92 -9.60 1.17 -0.63
N VAL A 93 -8.29 1.38 -0.55
CA VAL A 93 -7.30 0.31 -0.37
C VAL A 93 -6.65 0.51 0.99
N THR A 94 -6.77 -0.47 1.89
CA THR A 94 -6.24 -0.39 3.26
C THR A 94 -5.30 -1.55 3.53
N LEU A 95 -4.04 -1.22 3.84
CA LEU A 95 -3.02 -2.15 4.31
C LEU A 95 -2.68 -1.85 5.76
N ARG A 96 -2.98 -2.80 6.65
CA ARG A 96 -2.65 -2.70 8.07
C ARG A 96 -1.48 -3.60 8.43
N GLY A 97 -0.34 -2.99 8.78
CA GLY A 97 0.91 -3.67 9.14
C GLY A 97 2.02 -3.51 8.10
N PRO A 98 3.22 -4.05 8.39
CA PRO A 98 4.40 -3.83 7.55
C PRO A 98 4.23 -4.53 6.19
N VAL A 99 4.78 -3.91 5.15
CA VAL A 99 4.72 -4.42 3.77
C VAL A 99 6.14 -4.63 3.27
N ASP A 100 6.55 -5.90 3.11
CA ASP A 100 7.90 -6.27 2.70
C ASP A 100 7.89 -7.17 1.46
N SER A 101 9.03 -7.28 0.77
CA SER A 101 9.21 -8.31 -0.26
C SER A 101 9.66 -9.66 0.32
N ASP A 102 9.55 -10.74 -0.46
CA ASP A 102 9.99 -12.10 -0.12
C ASP A 102 11.52 -12.30 -0.21
N SER A 103 12.32 -11.26 0.07
CA SER A 103 13.77 -11.11 -0.20
C SER A 103 14.17 -10.87 -1.66
N THR A 104 13.27 -11.10 -2.61
CA THR A 104 13.43 -10.62 -3.99
C THR A 104 12.66 -9.32 -4.13
N ALA A 105 13.32 -8.22 -4.49
CA ALA A 105 12.64 -6.93 -4.65
C ALA A 105 11.43 -7.04 -5.62
N ARG A 106 10.23 -6.70 -5.14
CA ARG A 106 8.95 -6.76 -5.89
C ARG A 106 8.33 -5.38 -6.04
N SER A 107 7.55 -5.17 -7.09
CA SER A 107 6.80 -3.93 -7.27
C SER A 107 5.44 -4.01 -6.58
N LEU A 108 5.02 -2.92 -5.95
CA LEU A 108 3.66 -2.76 -5.41
C LEU A 108 2.94 -1.60 -6.11
N ASN A 109 1.74 -1.87 -6.63
CA ASN A 109 0.82 -0.86 -7.12
C ASN A 109 -0.45 -0.85 -6.27
N LEU A 110 -0.79 0.29 -5.70
CA LEU A 110 -2.04 0.51 -4.95
C LEU A 110 -2.88 1.52 -5.72
N ASN A 111 -4.08 1.13 -6.14
CA ASN A 111 -4.96 1.99 -6.92
C ASN A 111 -6.36 2.07 -6.29
N GLY A 112 -6.58 3.14 -5.51
CA GLY A 112 -7.87 3.51 -4.95
C GLY A 112 -8.76 4.32 -5.90
N GLY A 113 -8.26 4.70 -7.09
CA GLY A 113 -9.00 5.55 -8.03
C GLY A 113 -9.14 7.01 -7.58
N ALA A 114 -9.97 7.76 -8.30
CA ALA A 114 -10.14 9.21 -8.11
C ALA A 114 -10.89 9.59 -6.82
N SER A 115 -11.64 8.67 -6.21
CA SER A 115 -12.45 8.89 -5.00
C SER A 115 -12.02 8.03 -3.82
N GLY A 116 -11.42 6.87 -4.05
CA GLY A 116 -10.96 5.99 -2.98
C GLY A 116 -9.64 6.44 -2.34
N SER A 117 -9.56 6.35 -1.02
CA SER A 117 -8.32 6.63 -0.28
C SER A 117 -7.41 5.41 -0.22
N VAL A 118 -6.11 5.62 -0.12
CA VAL A 118 -5.13 4.57 0.18
C VAL A 118 -4.53 4.81 1.56
N LEU A 119 -4.62 3.81 2.43
CA LEU A 119 -4.06 3.84 3.78
C LEU A 119 -3.03 2.73 3.93
N VAL A 120 -1.80 3.09 4.31
CA VAL A 120 -0.76 2.16 4.73
C VAL A 120 -0.31 2.54 6.13
N THR A 121 -0.60 1.70 7.11
CA THR A 121 -0.44 2.06 8.54
C THR A 121 0.98 1.88 9.08
N ASN A 122 1.84 1.14 8.37
CA ASN A 122 3.15 0.75 8.88
C ASN A 122 4.22 0.78 7.77
N THR A 123 5.48 0.59 8.16
CA THR A 123 6.63 0.74 7.25
C THR A 123 6.54 -0.16 6.03
N ILE A 124 6.79 0.42 4.85
CA ILE A 124 7.01 -0.30 3.61
C ILE A 124 8.51 -0.57 3.46
N GLY A 125 8.89 -1.83 3.25
CA GLY A 125 10.27 -2.25 3.02
C GLY A 125 11.18 -2.08 4.23
N GLY A 126 10.64 -2.21 5.45
CA GLY A 126 11.40 -2.11 6.69
C GLY A 126 12.28 -3.33 6.97
N THR A 127 11.97 -4.48 6.37
CA THR A 127 12.80 -5.69 6.43
C THR A 127 13.45 -5.97 5.08
N ASN A 128 12.63 -6.05 4.02
CA ASN A 128 13.07 -6.30 2.66
C ASN A 128 12.44 -5.28 1.72
N GLY A 129 13.28 -4.42 1.13
CA GLY A 129 12.84 -3.35 0.24
C GLY A 129 12.06 -3.84 -0.99
N LEU A 130 11.23 -2.95 -1.52
CA LEU A 130 10.49 -3.15 -2.77
C LEU A 130 11.33 -2.72 -3.97
N SER A 131 11.02 -3.23 -5.17
CA SER A 131 11.66 -2.76 -6.40
C SER A 131 11.07 -1.43 -6.88
N SER A 132 9.78 -1.20 -6.65
CA SER A 132 9.10 0.06 -6.96
C SER A 132 7.79 0.16 -6.18
N LEU A 133 7.33 1.39 -5.93
CA LEU A 133 6.06 1.67 -5.28
C LEU A 133 5.26 2.67 -6.11
N THR A 134 4.01 2.34 -6.42
CA THR A 134 3.07 3.27 -7.05
C THR A 134 1.79 3.30 -6.24
N ILE A 135 1.34 4.50 -5.89
CA ILE A 135 0.09 4.72 -5.15
C ILE A 135 -0.74 5.76 -5.89
N ASN A 136 -1.99 5.42 -6.19
CA ASN A 136 -2.98 6.33 -6.75
C ASN A 136 -4.22 6.31 -5.85
N GLY A 137 -4.72 7.48 -5.45
CA GLY A 137 -5.93 7.59 -4.62
C GLY A 137 -6.44 9.02 -4.51
N SER A 138 -7.61 9.22 -3.95
CA SER A 138 -8.10 10.56 -3.59
C SER A 138 -7.26 11.16 -2.46
N ASN A 139 -7.10 10.41 -1.37
CA ASN A 139 -6.17 10.73 -0.28
C ASN A 139 -5.22 9.55 -0.06
N VAL A 140 -3.98 9.85 0.25
CA VAL A 140 -2.97 8.84 0.59
C VAL A 140 -2.40 9.14 1.97
N ASP A 141 -2.64 8.23 2.90
CA ASP A 141 -2.06 8.27 4.24
C ASP A 141 -0.96 7.21 4.31
N LEU A 142 0.28 7.67 4.35
CA LEU A 142 1.46 6.83 4.19
C LEU A 142 2.30 6.86 5.47
N ALA A 143 2.62 5.69 6.01
CA ALA A 143 3.63 5.53 7.04
C ALA A 143 5.05 5.62 6.44
N ASN A 144 6.06 5.04 7.09
CA ASN A 144 7.43 5.09 6.59
C ASN A 144 7.62 4.31 5.27
N ILE A 145 8.60 4.74 4.48
CA ILE A 145 9.25 3.93 3.46
C ILE A 145 10.70 3.70 3.92
N GLY A 146 11.02 2.45 4.24
CA GLY A 146 12.30 2.06 4.82
C GLY A 146 12.49 2.56 6.25
N ASP A 147 13.69 2.34 6.78
CA ASP A 147 14.09 2.82 8.11
C ASP A 147 15.57 3.26 8.13
N VAL A 148 16.14 3.36 9.32
CA VAL A 148 17.55 3.77 9.51
C VAL A 148 18.52 2.82 8.80
N ASP A 149 18.24 1.51 8.79
CA ASP A 149 19.12 0.45 8.31
C ASP A 149 18.72 -0.04 6.92
N THR A 150 17.44 0.07 6.54
CA THR A 150 16.90 -0.50 5.29
C THR A 150 16.53 0.56 4.26
N LEU A 151 16.67 0.21 2.98
CA LEU A 151 16.11 0.98 1.86
C LEU A 151 14.71 0.43 1.61
N GLY A 152 13.68 1.27 1.75
CA GLY A 152 12.30 0.82 1.60
C GLY A 152 11.91 0.48 0.16
N VAL A 153 12.44 1.25 -0.80
CA VAL A 153 12.25 1.02 -2.23
C VAL A 153 13.56 1.27 -2.97
N THR A 154 14.04 0.30 -3.76
CA THR A 154 15.29 0.44 -4.52
C THR A 154 15.08 1.17 -5.85
N GLY A 155 13.93 1.03 -6.49
CA GLY A 155 13.58 1.80 -7.68
C GLY A 155 12.72 3.02 -7.36
N GLY A 156 11.85 3.40 -8.29
CA GLY A 156 11.02 4.60 -8.18
C GLY A 156 9.85 4.46 -7.21
N THR A 157 9.54 5.56 -6.52
CA THR A 157 8.31 5.75 -5.77
C THR A 157 7.48 6.87 -6.39
N THR A 158 6.25 6.56 -6.78
CA THR A 158 5.29 7.53 -7.31
C THR A 158 4.02 7.52 -6.48
N VAL A 159 3.60 8.69 -6.00
CA VAL A 159 2.31 8.88 -5.33
C VAL A 159 1.53 9.97 -6.05
N ASN A 160 0.35 9.63 -6.55
CA ASN A 160 -0.57 10.57 -7.18
C ASN A 160 -1.87 10.62 -6.38
N ALA A 161 -2.19 11.79 -5.82
CA ALA A 161 -3.42 11.95 -5.08
C ALA A 161 -4.00 13.37 -5.15
N THR A 162 -5.17 13.59 -4.56
CA THR A 162 -5.60 14.95 -4.24
C THR A 162 -4.93 15.44 -2.96
N GLY A 163 -4.79 14.58 -1.96
CA GLY A 163 -4.04 14.84 -0.73
C GLY A 163 -3.07 13.71 -0.39
N VAL A 164 -1.87 14.05 0.09
CA VAL A 164 -0.94 13.08 0.69
C VAL A 164 -0.57 13.51 2.09
N THR A 165 -0.75 12.62 3.04
CA THR A 165 -0.28 12.75 4.42
C THR A 165 0.87 11.79 4.65
N PHE A 166 2.03 12.34 4.99
CA PHE A 166 3.19 11.58 5.42
C PHE A 166 3.16 11.45 6.94
N ASN A 167 2.67 10.32 7.43
CA ASN A 167 2.54 10.02 8.87
C ASN A 167 3.85 9.48 9.48
N GLY A 168 4.71 8.90 8.65
CA GLY A 168 6.04 8.43 9.01
C GLY A 168 7.10 9.55 9.06
N THR A 169 8.25 9.23 9.65
CA THR A 169 9.45 10.09 9.73
C THR A 169 10.50 9.78 8.67
N THR A 170 10.42 8.63 8.00
CA THR A 170 11.45 8.16 7.06
C THR A 170 10.83 7.77 5.73
N TYR A 171 11.28 8.39 4.65
CA TYR A 171 10.95 8.06 3.26
C TYR A 171 12.25 7.88 2.49
N LYS A 172 12.81 6.68 2.57
CA LYS A 172 14.16 6.34 2.11
C LYS A 172 14.10 5.36 0.95
N THR A 173 14.62 5.81 -0.17
CA THR A 173 14.66 5.09 -1.45
C THR A 173 16.05 5.17 -2.07
N ASP A 174 16.35 4.33 -3.05
CA ASP A 174 17.53 4.54 -3.92
C ASP A 174 17.14 5.27 -5.21
N GLY A 175 16.03 4.86 -5.82
CA GLY A 175 15.49 5.49 -7.02
C GLY A 175 14.80 6.84 -6.78
N PHE A 176 14.15 7.35 -7.83
CA PHE A 176 13.42 8.62 -7.78
C PHE A 176 12.21 8.57 -6.84
N GLN A 177 11.83 9.73 -6.32
CA GLN A 177 10.61 9.95 -5.56
C GLN A 177 9.80 11.07 -6.19
N SER A 178 8.53 10.80 -6.52
CA SER A 178 7.61 11.77 -7.10
C SER A 178 6.30 11.77 -6.33
N TYR A 179 5.99 12.88 -5.67
CA TYR A 179 4.75 13.08 -4.94
C TYR A 179 3.93 14.18 -5.61
N THR A 180 2.82 13.80 -6.22
CA THR A 180 1.92 14.71 -6.94
C THR A 180 0.59 14.81 -6.19
N ALA A 181 0.28 15.97 -5.63
CA ALA A 181 -1.02 16.20 -5.00
C ALA A 181 -1.41 17.66 -4.91
N THR A 182 -2.70 17.96 -4.73
CA THR A 182 -3.13 19.33 -4.41
C THR A 182 -2.55 19.77 -3.06
N ASN A 183 -2.56 18.89 -2.07
CA ASN A 183 -1.97 19.16 -0.76
C ASN A 183 -1.00 18.04 -0.36
N LEU A 184 0.19 18.42 0.08
CA LEU A 184 1.20 17.52 0.64
C LEU A 184 1.44 17.94 2.09
N ASN A 185 1.32 17.00 3.04
CA ASN A 185 1.43 17.30 4.46
C ASN A 185 2.35 16.31 5.17
N ALA A 186 3.51 16.77 5.62
CA ALA A 186 4.34 16.04 6.57
C ALA A 186 3.76 16.16 7.97
N ALA A 187 3.03 15.13 8.41
CA ALA A 187 2.22 15.14 9.63
C ALA A 187 2.79 14.27 10.76
N ALA A 188 4.01 13.76 10.61
CA ALA A 188 4.67 12.98 11.66
C ALA A 188 4.54 13.70 13.01
N THR A 189 3.93 13.03 13.98
CA THR A 189 3.61 13.62 15.28
C THR A 189 4.81 13.71 16.22
N SER A 190 5.92 13.07 15.84
CA SER A 190 7.20 13.13 16.55
C SER A 190 8.36 12.92 15.57
N GLY A 191 9.47 13.63 15.80
CA GLY A 191 10.66 13.55 14.96
C GLY A 191 10.57 14.35 13.66
N THR A 192 11.72 14.49 12.98
CA THR A 192 11.80 15.13 11.67
C THR A 192 11.35 14.15 10.59
N THR A 193 10.49 14.61 9.69
CA THR A 193 10.20 13.86 8.46
C THR A 193 11.33 14.05 7.45
N ALA A 194 11.99 12.96 7.08
CA ALA A 194 13.11 12.95 6.14
C ALA A 194 12.76 12.18 4.86
N PHE A 195 13.03 12.79 3.72
CA PHE A 195 12.97 12.17 2.40
C PHE A 195 14.40 12.03 1.88
N SER A 196 14.78 10.83 1.46
CA SER A 196 16.14 10.54 0.97
C SER A 196 16.14 9.62 -0.23
N THR A 197 17.00 9.95 -1.19
CA THR A 197 17.33 9.18 -2.40
C THR A 197 18.85 9.23 -2.56
N THR A 198 19.47 8.15 -3.02
CA THR A 198 20.94 8.01 -3.10
C THR A 198 21.53 8.38 -4.46
N GLY A 199 20.70 8.69 -5.47
CA GLY A 199 21.21 9.11 -6.78
C GLY A 199 20.19 9.70 -7.75
N ASP A 200 18.92 9.83 -7.36
CA ASP A 200 17.84 10.21 -8.25
C ASP A 200 17.10 11.48 -7.78
N ASN A 201 16.12 11.91 -8.57
CA ASN A 201 15.32 13.08 -8.28
C ASN A 201 14.32 12.82 -7.14
N LEU A 202 14.25 13.75 -6.20
CA LEU A 202 13.13 13.91 -5.27
C LEU A 202 12.29 15.10 -5.74
N SER A 203 11.02 14.87 -6.07
CA SER A 203 10.10 15.87 -6.62
C SER A 203 8.78 15.92 -5.85
N PHE A 204 8.35 17.14 -5.52
CA PHE A 204 7.05 17.43 -4.93
C PHE A 204 6.29 18.36 -5.88
N PHE A 205 5.20 17.86 -6.47
CA PHE A 205 4.32 18.61 -7.36
C PHE A 205 3.03 18.94 -6.63
N THR A 206 2.89 20.20 -6.21
CA THR A 206 1.68 20.69 -5.56
C THR A 206 1.06 21.88 -6.28
N THR A 207 -0.27 21.93 -6.29
CA THR A 207 -1.05 23.03 -6.87
C THR A 207 -1.60 23.98 -5.81
N ASN A 208 -1.51 23.63 -4.52
CA ASN A 208 -1.98 24.47 -3.43
C ASN A 208 -0.94 24.59 -2.29
N GLN A 209 -0.70 23.52 -1.54
CA GLN A 209 0.14 23.57 -0.34
C GLN A 209 1.12 22.40 -0.25
N LEU A 210 2.33 22.72 0.20
CA LEU A 210 3.28 21.79 0.80
C LEU A 210 3.53 22.23 2.24
N THR A 211 3.11 21.40 3.20
CA THR A 211 3.33 21.61 4.63
C THR A 211 4.42 20.66 5.09
N LEU A 212 5.55 21.23 5.52
CA LEU A 212 6.65 20.49 6.13
C LEU A 212 6.69 20.84 7.61
N ASN A 213 6.08 20.02 8.46
CA ASN A 213 6.17 20.22 9.90
C ASN A 213 7.53 19.69 10.38
N GLY A 214 8.45 20.60 10.72
CA GLY A 214 9.61 20.28 11.52
C GLY A 214 9.22 20.28 13.00
N ALA A 215 9.61 19.23 13.72
CA ALA A 215 9.64 19.28 15.19
C ALA A 215 10.66 20.31 15.68
#